data_AF-A0A433QLP2-F1
#
_entry.id   AF-A0A433QLP2-F1
#
_cell.length_a   1.000
_cell.length_b   1.000
_cell.length_c   1.000
_cell.angle_alpha   90.00
_cell.angle_beta   90.00
_cell.angle_gamma   90.00
#
_symmetry.space_group_name_H-M   'P 1'
#
loop_
_entity.id
_entity.type
_entity.pdbx_description
1 polymer ?
#
loop_
_entity_poly.entity_id
_entity_poly.type
_entity_poly.pdbx_seq_one_letter_code
_entity_poly.pdbx_strand_id
1 'polypeptide(L)'
;MPAEEAFCRLEYVGQVSPTTFENTIRKLVFRRIEKIITELWPNETAIVYGYFHLTDSDNNIVVHTKTVKPVLTFLLDLANKLREGGIAHHQGRGGTCADYKSRRKRNTILCRYLA
;
A
#
# COMPACT_ATOMS: atom_id res chain seq x y z
N MET A 1 -0.10 -33.54 -17.52
CA MET A 1 0.86 -32.43 -17.30
C MET A 1 2.15 -33.04 -16.81
N PRO A 2 3.29 -32.85 -17.51
CA PRO A 2 4.56 -33.41 -17.09
C PRO A 2 5.07 -32.72 -15.82
N ALA A 3 5.69 -33.50 -14.92
CA ALA A 3 6.10 -33.06 -13.58
C ALA A 3 7.09 -31.86 -13.61
N GLU A 4 7.87 -31.72 -14.68
CA GLU A 4 8.83 -30.62 -14.87
C GLU A 4 8.14 -29.26 -15.00
N GLU A 5 7.01 -29.15 -15.71
CA GLU A 5 6.25 -27.90 -15.81
C GLU A 5 5.64 -27.49 -14.47
N ALA A 6 5.24 -28.46 -13.64
CA ALA A 6 4.73 -28.20 -12.30
C ALA A 6 5.84 -27.71 -11.36
N PHE A 7 7.04 -28.27 -11.47
CA PHE A 7 8.21 -27.88 -10.69
C PHE A 7 8.67 -26.45 -11.03
N CYS A 8 8.81 -26.11 -12.31
CA CYS A 8 9.15 -24.74 -12.74
C CYS A 8 8.14 -23.68 -12.27
N ARG A 9 6.84 -24.04 -12.23
CA ARG A 9 5.80 -23.13 -11.72
C ARG A 9 5.95 -22.88 -10.22
N LEU A 10 6.30 -23.89 -9.43
CA LEU A 10 6.49 -23.74 -7.98
C LEU A 10 7.74 -22.92 -7.64
N GLU A 11 8.84 -23.11 -8.37
CA GLU A 11 10.04 -22.28 -8.21
C GLU A 11 9.76 -20.81 -8.57
N TYR A 12 9.04 -20.55 -9.66
CA TYR A 12 8.63 -19.20 -10.03
C TYR A 12 7.76 -18.54 -8.95
N VAL A 13 6.79 -19.27 -8.38
CA VAL A 13 5.96 -18.78 -7.26
C VAL A 13 6.84 -18.42 -6.06
N GLY A 14 7.84 -19.25 -5.72
CA GLY A 14 8.79 -18.95 -4.64
C GLY A 14 9.63 -17.68 -4.88
N GLN A 15 9.89 -17.32 -6.13
CA GLN A 15 10.65 -16.12 -6.48
C GLN A 15 9.80 -14.84 -6.46
N VAL A 16 8.51 -14.93 -6.82
CA VAL A 16 7.63 -13.76 -6.90
C VAL A 16 6.76 -13.55 -5.66
N SER A 17 6.72 -14.52 -4.74
CA SER A 17 5.96 -14.40 -3.49
C SER A 17 6.75 -13.64 -2.43
N PRO A 18 6.12 -12.71 -1.69
CA PRO A 18 6.77 -12.03 -0.58
C PRO A 18 7.21 -13.04 0.46
N THR A 19 8.37 -12.77 1.07
CA THR A 19 8.84 -13.51 2.23
C THR A 19 7.84 -13.39 3.39
N THR A 20 7.89 -14.32 4.34
CA THR A 20 7.09 -14.24 5.58
C THR A 20 7.31 -12.92 6.32
N PHE A 21 8.55 -12.42 6.32
CA PHE A 21 8.90 -11.14 6.93
C PHE A 21 8.22 -9.97 6.20
N GLU A 22 8.33 -9.88 4.88
CA GLU A 22 7.68 -8.84 4.08
C GLU A 22 6.16 -8.85 4.26
N ASN A 23 5.55 -10.04 4.21
CA ASN A 23 4.12 -10.20 4.46
C ASN A 23 3.72 -9.71 5.87
N THR A 24 4.57 -9.96 6.86
CA THR A 24 4.34 -9.47 8.23
C THR A 24 4.40 -7.95 8.31
N ILE A 25 5.42 -7.33 7.71
CA ILE A 25 5.53 -5.86 7.64
C ILE A 25 4.34 -5.25 6.90
N ARG A 26 3.96 -5.80 5.74
CA ARG A 26 2.81 -5.32 4.96
C ARG A 26 1.51 -5.38 5.77
N LYS A 27 1.27 -6.47 6.50
CA LYS A 27 0.11 -6.61 7.39
C LYS A 27 0.13 -5.61 8.55
N LEU A 28 1.30 -5.38 9.16
CA LEU A 28 1.45 -4.42 10.26
C LEU A 28 1.16 -2.98 9.78
N VAL A 29 1.68 -2.61 8.62
CA VAL A 29 1.40 -1.31 7.99
C VAL A 29 -0.10 -1.15 7.73
N PHE A 30 -0.73 -2.15 7.10
CA PHE A 30 -2.17 -2.10 6.82
C PHE A 30 -2.99 -1.95 8.10
N ARG A 31 -2.74 -2.76 9.13
CA ARG A 31 -3.43 -2.65 10.43
C ARG A 31 -3.31 -1.28 11.06
N ARG A 32 -2.16 -0.61 10.90
CA ARG A 32 -1.96 0.73 11.44
C ARG A 32 -2.72 1.78 10.65
N ILE A 33 -2.80 1.65 9.33
CA ILE A 33 -3.61 2.50 8.46
C ILE A 33 -5.11 2.32 8.76
N GLU A 34 -5.56 1.07 8.88
CA GLU A 34 -6.93 0.72 9.26
C GLU A 34 -7.30 1.35 10.61
N LYS A 35 -6.43 1.22 11.62
CA LYS A 35 -6.64 1.85 12.94
C LYS A 35 -6.81 3.37 12.81
N ILE A 36 -5.96 4.06 12.05
CA ILE A 36 -6.07 5.51 11.84
C ILE A 36 -7.39 5.89 11.17
N ILE A 37 -7.81 5.12 10.16
CA ILE A 37 -9.07 5.36 9.45
C ILE A 37 -10.25 5.17 10.41
N THR A 38 -10.26 4.11 11.21
CA THR A 38 -11.32 3.86 12.19
C THR A 38 -11.35 4.92 13.30
N GLU A 39 -10.20 5.44 13.73
CA GLU A 39 -10.12 6.52 14.73
C GLU A 39 -10.64 7.85 14.19
N LEU A 40 -10.33 8.18 12.94
CA LEU A 40 -10.82 9.40 12.28
C LEU A 40 -12.30 9.30 11.89
N TRP A 41 -12.68 8.16 11.34
CA TRP A 41 -13.98 7.92 10.73
C TRP A 41 -14.46 6.49 11.03
N PRO A 42 -15.11 6.27 12.19
CA PRO A 42 -15.50 4.94 12.66
C PRO A 42 -16.43 4.13 11.75
N ASN A 43 -17.10 4.81 10.80
CA ASN A 43 -18.03 4.19 9.85
C ASN A 43 -17.36 3.76 8.53
N GLU A 44 -16.09 4.12 8.33
CA GLU A 44 -15.36 3.87 7.09
C GLU A 44 -14.49 2.62 7.21
N THR A 45 -14.26 1.99 6.06
CA THR A 45 -13.54 0.70 6.03
C THR A 45 -12.40 0.76 5.03
N ALA A 46 -11.23 0.28 5.44
CA ALA A 46 -10.05 0.17 4.58
C ALA A 46 -9.92 -1.26 4.07
N ILE A 47 -9.60 -1.42 2.79
CA ILE A 47 -9.48 -2.73 2.14
C ILE A 47 -8.19 -2.75 1.33
N VAL A 48 -7.40 -3.81 1.48
CA VAL A 48 -6.24 -4.06 0.61
C VAL A 48 -6.73 -4.49 -0.77
N TYR A 49 -6.16 -3.90 -1.82
CA TYR A 49 -6.48 -4.24 -3.20
C TYR A 49 -5.21 -4.50 -4.04
N GLY A 50 -5.38 -5.27 -5.12
CA GLY A 50 -4.32 -5.55 -6.10
C GLY A 50 -3.32 -6.63 -5.68
N TYR A 51 -2.10 -6.53 -6.21
CA TYR A 51 -1.07 -7.58 -6.11
C TYR A 51 -0.32 -7.60 -4.77
N PHE A 52 -1.04 -7.63 -3.66
CA PHE A 52 -0.46 -7.71 -2.30
C PHE A 52 0.40 -8.96 -2.07
N HIS A 53 0.21 -10.00 -2.91
CA HIS A 53 0.89 -11.28 -2.87
C HIS A 53 2.15 -11.35 -3.75
N LEU A 54 2.61 -10.24 -4.33
CA LEU A 54 3.84 -10.17 -5.11
C LEU A 54 4.93 -9.41 -4.37
N THR A 55 6.16 -9.91 -4.40
CA THR A 55 7.36 -9.23 -3.89
C THR A 55 7.54 -7.90 -4.61
N ASP A 56 8.04 -6.89 -3.90
CA ASP A 56 8.27 -5.53 -4.42
C ASP A 56 7.04 -4.80 -5.02
N SER A 57 5.85 -5.38 -4.96
CA SER A 57 4.63 -4.70 -5.41
C SER A 57 4.26 -3.55 -4.46
N ASP A 58 3.76 -2.46 -5.04
CA ASP A 58 3.13 -1.40 -4.28
C ASP A 58 1.87 -1.94 -3.57
N ASN A 59 1.66 -1.52 -2.31
CA ASN A 59 0.43 -1.84 -1.58
C ASN A 59 -0.64 -0.81 -1.92
N ASN A 60 -1.74 -1.27 -2.52
CA ASN A 60 -2.89 -0.40 -2.78
C ASN A 60 -3.95 -0.62 -1.70
N ILE A 61 -4.48 0.48 -1.18
CA ILE A 61 -5.53 0.48 -0.18
C ILE A 61 -6.69 1.30 -0.72
N VAL A 62 -7.88 0.72 -0.69
CA VAL A 62 -9.13 1.40 -0.99
C VAL A 62 -9.79 1.73 0.33
N VAL A 63 -10.29 2.96 0.46
CA VAL A 63 -11.12 3.34 1.61
C VAL A 63 -12.54 3.50 1.12
N HIS A 64 -13.43 2.64 1.60
CA HIS A 64 -14.85 2.74 1.32
C HIS A 64 -15.46 3.74 2.28
N THR A 65 -15.93 4.86 1.72
CA THR A 65 -16.52 5.96 2.47
C THR A 65 -18.03 6.02 2.30
N LYS A 66 -18.76 6.14 3.42
CA LYS A 66 -20.19 6.44 3.49
C LYS A 66 -20.45 7.93 3.67
N THR A 67 -19.41 8.71 3.98
CA THR A 67 -19.49 10.13 4.23
C THR A 67 -19.39 10.94 2.94
N VAL A 68 -20.29 11.92 2.76
CA VAL A 68 -20.21 12.89 1.65
C VAL A 68 -19.23 14.00 2.03
N LYS A 69 -17.93 13.67 2.07
CA LYS A 69 -16.85 14.66 2.17
C LYS A 69 -16.19 14.83 0.80
N PRO A 70 -15.71 16.04 0.46
CA PRO A 70 -14.83 16.20 -0.69
C PRO A 70 -13.61 15.28 -0.57
N VAL A 71 -13.32 14.52 -1.62
CA VAL A 71 -12.23 13.53 -1.67
C VAL A 71 -10.89 14.16 -1.27
N LEU A 72 -10.64 15.40 -1.69
CA LEU A 72 -9.41 16.12 -1.35
C LEU A 72 -9.26 16.34 0.17
N THR A 73 -10.32 16.80 0.83
CA THR A 73 -10.30 17.02 2.29
C THR A 73 -10.08 15.71 3.04
N PHE A 74 -10.76 14.64 2.61
CA PHE A 74 -10.58 13.30 3.16
C PHE A 74 -9.10 12.84 3.08
N LEU A 75 -8.49 13.01 1.92
CA LEU A 75 -7.11 12.58 1.68
C LEU A 75 -6.08 13.45 2.43
N LEU A 76 -6.34 14.75 2.60
CA LEU A 76 -5.47 15.64 3.40
C LEU A 76 -5.49 15.27 4.89
N ASP A 77 -6.68 15.03 5.46
CA ASP A 77 -6.83 14.57 6.84
C ASP A 77 -6.10 13.24 7.07
N LEU A 78 -6.30 12.29 6.14
CA LEU A 78 -5.63 10.98 6.19
C LEU A 78 -4.10 11.15 6.08
N ALA A 79 -3.60 11.94 5.13
CA ALA A 79 -2.17 12.16 4.96
C ALA A 79 -1.52 12.78 6.21
N ASN A 80 -2.20 13.73 6.86
CA ASN A 80 -1.72 14.34 8.09
C ASN A 80 -1.63 13.30 9.22
N LYS A 81 -2.64 12.44 9.41
CA LYS A 81 -2.60 11.38 10.43
C LYS A 81 -1.59 10.28 10.13
N LEU A 82 -1.40 9.90 8.88
CA LEU A 82 -0.35 8.96 8.50
C LEU A 82 1.04 9.52 8.82
N ARG A 83 1.24 10.83 8.68
CA ARG A 83 2.48 11.51 9.06
C ARG A 83 2.67 11.57 10.57
N GLU A 84 1.66 11.99 11.33
CA GLU A 84 1.69 11.98 12.81
C GLU A 84 1.94 10.57 13.36
N GLY A 85 1.37 9.56 12.71
CA GLY A 85 1.58 8.15 13.03
C GLY A 85 2.93 7.58 12.58
N GLY A 86 3.82 8.36 11.96
CA GLY A 86 5.12 7.90 11.49
C GLY A 86 5.08 6.86 10.36
N ILE A 87 3.94 6.73 9.68
CA ILE A 87 3.74 5.81 8.55
C ILE A 87 4.13 6.49 7.24
N ALA A 88 3.78 7.77 7.09
CA ALA A 88 4.12 8.58 5.93
C ALA A 88 5.20 9.59 6.28
N HIS A 89 6.18 9.74 5.39
CA HIS A 89 7.22 10.77 5.49
C HIS A 89 7.12 11.71 4.29
N HIS A 90 7.01 13.01 4.55
CA HIS A 90 7.13 14.01 3.50
C HIS A 90 8.61 14.12 3.10
N GLN A 91 9.01 13.49 2.00
CA GLN A 91 10.31 13.81 1.41
C GLN A 91 10.20 15.17 0.74
N GLY A 92 10.68 16.22 1.44
CA GLY A 92 10.80 17.56 0.89
C GLY A 92 11.79 17.59 -0.26
N ARG A 93 11.31 17.32 -1.47
CA ARG A 93 11.79 17.77 -2.78
C ARG A 93 10.70 17.39 -3.78
N GLY A 94 10.16 18.39 -4.48
CA GLY A 94 9.11 18.18 -5.47
C GLY A 94 9.54 17.13 -6.48
N GLY A 95 8.97 15.92 -6.36
CA GLY A 95 9.22 14.84 -7.28
C GLY A 95 8.38 15.06 -8.52
N THR A 96 9.00 15.43 -9.63
CA THR A 96 8.36 15.31 -10.94
C THR A 96 8.14 13.82 -11.23
N CYS A 97 7.24 13.48 -12.16
CA CYS A 97 7.01 12.09 -12.58
C CYS A 97 8.29 11.32 -12.97
N ALA A 98 9.40 12.01 -13.27
CA ALA A 98 10.70 11.43 -13.55
C ALA A 98 11.38 10.78 -12.31
N ASP A 99 11.21 11.36 -11.11
CA ASP A 99 11.75 10.78 -9.86
C ASP A 99 11.06 9.47 -9.46
N TYR A 100 9.87 9.22 -10.01
CA TYR A 100 9.10 8.01 -9.78
C TYR A 100 9.75 6.77 -10.41
N LYS A 101 10.46 6.93 -11.54
CA LYS A 101 11.09 5.81 -12.25
C LYS A 101 12.35 5.28 -11.56
N SER A 102 13.03 6.09 -10.75
CA SER A 102 14.28 5.70 -10.07
C SER A 102 14.07 5.04 -8.70
N ARG A 103 12.85 5.07 -8.16
CA ARG A 103 12.56 4.70 -6.75
C ARG A 103 11.92 3.34 -6.52
N ARG A 104 11.81 2.48 -7.55
CA ARG A 104 11.33 1.07 -7.47
C ARG A 104 12.09 0.16 -6.47
N LYS A 105 13.01 0.68 -5.66
CA LYS A 105 13.82 -0.07 -4.68
C LYS A 105 13.54 0.28 -3.22
N ARG A 106 12.59 1.17 -2.89
CA ARG A 106 12.34 1.56 -1.50
C ARG A 106 10.85 1.61 -1.20
N ASN A 107 10.42 0.73 -0.29
CA ASN A 107 9.11 0.67 0.39
C ASN A 107 8.54 2.06 0.68
N THR A 108 7.84 2.64 -0.29
CA THR A 108 7.22 3.96 -0.19
C THR A 108 5.73 3.77 -0.36
N ILE A 109 4.98 4.01 0.71
CA ILE A 109 3.51 4.05 0.64
C ILE A 109 3.17 5.34 -0.10
N LEU A 110 2.62 5.20 -1.30
CA LEU A 110 2.36 6.31 -2.20
C LEU A 110 0.85 6.40 -2.45
N CYS A 111 0.20 7.41 -1.88
CA CYS A 111 -1.18 7.74 -2.20
C CYS A 111 -1.22 8.33 -3.62
N ARG A 112 -1.58 7.53 -4.62
CA ARG A 112 -1.87 8.03 -5.98
C ARG A 112 -3.32 8.50 -6.06
N TYR A 113 -3.49 9.72 -6.56
CA TYR A 113 -4.76 10.23 -7.06
C TYR A 113 -4.95 9.72 -8.50
N LEU A 114 -6.10 9.13 -8.81
CA LEU A 114 -6.61 9.10 -10.18
C LEU A 114 -7.54 10.31 -10.29
N ALA A 115 -7.15 11.24 -11.15
CA ALA A 115 -7.98 12.35 -11.60
C ALA A 115 -9.08 11.83 -12.55
#